data_AF-E6UHN5-F1
#
_entry.id   AF-E6UHN5-F1
#
_cell.length_a   1.000
_cell.length_b   1.000
_cell.length_c   1.000
_cell.angle_alpha   90.00
_cell.angle_beta   90.00
_cell.angle_gamma   90.00
#
_symmetry.space_group_name_H-M   'P 1'
#
loop_
_entity.id
_entity.type
_entity.pdbx_description
1 polymer ?
#
loop_
_entity_poly.entity_id
_entity_poly.type
_entity_poly.pdbx_seq_one_letter_code
_entity_poly.pdbx_strand_id
1 'polypeptide(L)' 'MPNAADKTAVMTENLRDIGLNDEMTAKCLILIEEKRYKELEKLLKAYRKSLLESVHKYNDRIDCLDFLTYTLRKNGGI' A
#
# COMPACT_ATOMS: atom_id res chain seq x y z
N MET A 1 -14.89 22.40 -18.55
CA MET A 1 -14.46 22.55 -17.15
C MET A 1 -14.72 21.22 -16.47
N PRO A 2 -13.78 20.63 -15.72
CA PRO A 2 -14.07 19.38 -15.02
C PRO A 2 -15.16 19.63 -13.96
N ASN A 3 -16.23 18.85 -14.03
CA ASN A 3 -17.35 18.90 -13.09
C ASN A 3 -16.92 18.25 -11.73
N ALA A 4 -17.76 18.34 -10.71
CA ALA A 4 -17.45 17.77 -9.39
C ALA A 4 -17.27 16.23 -9.41
N ALA A 5 -17.99 15.53 -10.30
CA ALA A 5 -17.85 14.09 -10.48
C ALA A 5 -16.48 13.74 -11.11
N ASP A 6 -15.96 14.56 -12.02
CA ASP A 6 -14.64 14.36 -12.64
C ASP A 6 -13.53 14.42 -11.58
N LYS A 7 -13.65 15.31 -10.58
CA LYS A 7 -12.69 15.40 -9.47
C LYS A 7 -12.73 14.18 -8.56
N THR A 8 -13.93 13.67 -8.27
CA THR A 8 -14.10 12.46 -7.44
C THR A 8 -13.58 11.22 -8.16
N ALA A 9 -13.81 11.10 -9.47
CA ALA A 9 -13.29 10.00 -10.28
C ALA A 9 -11.75 9.96 -10.25
N VAL A 10 -11.10 11.09 -10.54
CA VAL A 10 -9.62 11.23 -10.48
C VAL A 10 -9.09 10.90 -9.08
N MET A 11 -9.76 11.35 -8.02
CA MET A 11 -9.35 11.02 -6.65
C MET A 11 -9.47 9.53 -6.36
N THR A 12 -10.52 8.89 -6.85
CA THR A 12 -10.75 7.45 -6.67
C THR A 12 -9.66 6.64 -7.37
N GLU A 13 -9.28 7.03 -8.59
CA GLU A 13 -8.17 6.42 -9.32
C GLU A 13 -6.84 6.59 -8.58
N ASN A 14 -6.51 7.80 -8.13
CA ASN A 14 -5.29 8.05 -7.34
C ASN A 14 -5.22 7.18 -6.07
N LEU A 15 -6.34 6.95 -5.40
CA LEU A 15 -6.41 6.10 -4.21
C LEU A 15 -6.21 4.61 -4.55
N ARG A 16 -6.71 4.16 -5.71
CA ARG A 16 -6.47 2.79 -6.19
C ARG A 16 -5.04 2.60 -6.67
N ASP A 17 -4.43 3.59 -7.31
CA ASP A 17 -3.05 3.54 -7.79
C ASP A 17 -2.04 3.36 -6.66
N ILE A 18 -2.34 3.87 -5.45
CA ILE A 18 -1.52 3.61 -4.26
C ILE A 18 -1.81 2.25 -3.59
N GLY A 19 -2.68 1.44 -4.18
CA GLY A 19 -3.00 0.08 -3.76
C GLY A 19 -4.08 -0.03 -2.68
N LEU A 20 -4.84 1.03 -2.40
CA LEU A 20 -6.00 0.91 -1.50
C LEU A 20 -7.07 0.03 -2.16
N ASN A 21 -7.64 -0.87 -1.37
CA ASN A 21 -8.80 -1.64 -1.81
C ASN A 21 -10.06 -0.75 -1.87
N ASP A 22 -11.14 -1.29 -2.44
CA ASP A 22 -12.38 -0.53 -2.63
C ASP A 22 -13.00 -0.06 -1.29
N GLU A 23 -12.86 -0.85 -0.22
CA GLU A 23 -13.36 -0.47 1.11
C GLU A 23 -12.61 0.75 1.68
N MET A 24 -11.28 0.73 1.66
CA MET A 24 -10.48 1.86 2.14
C MET A 24 -10.62 3.08 1.23
N THR A 25 -10.75 2.86 -0.08
CA THR A 25 -11.00 3.93 -1.06
C THR A 25 -12.32 4.64 -0.76
N ALA A 26 -13.41 3.90 -0.56
CA ALA A 26 -14.70 4.47 -0.19
C ALA A 26 -14.62 5.27 1.13
N LYS A 27 -13.93 4.72 2.13
CA LYS A 27 -13.73 5.39 3.42
C LYS A 27 -12.95 6.71 3.28
N CYS A 28 -11.91 6.74 2.44
CA CYS A 28 -11.17 7.96 2.14
C CYS A 28 -12.06 9.01 1.47
N LEU A 29 -12.90 8.61 0.50
CA LEU A 29 -13.81 9.53 -0.18
C LEU A 29 -14.83 10.16 0.78
N ILE A 30 -15.42 9.37 1.69
CA ILE A 30 -16.32 9.89 2.73
C ILE A 30 -15.61 10.92 3.62
N LEU A 31 -14.39 10.63 4.08
CA LEU A 31 -13.63 11.57 4.92
C LEU A 31 -13.28 12.87 4.18
N ILE A 32 -13.07 12.81 2.87
CA ILE A 32 -12.83 13.98 2.03
C ILE A 32 -14.11 14.83 1.90
N GLU A 33 -15.25 14.18 1.63
CA GLU A 33 -16.57 14.83 1.53
C GLU A 33 -16.96 15.53 2.84
N GLU A 34 -16.74 14.85 3.98
CA GLU A 34 -17.00 15.39 5.33
C GLU A 34 -15.92 16.38 5.80
N LYS A 35 -14.89 16.67 4.99
CA LYS A 35 -13.75 17.55 5.33
C LYS A 35 -12.98 17.12 6.60
N ARG A 36 -12.98 15.82 6.92
CA ARG A 36 -12.34 15.22 8.10
C ARG A 36 -10.87 14.88 7.84
N TYR A 37 -10.09 15.88 7.45
CA TYR A 37 -8.71 15.68 6.98
C TYR A 37 -7.75 15.10 8.02
N LYS A 38 -7.95 15.35 9.32
CA LYS A 38 -7.14 14.75 10.38
C LYS A 38 -7.29 13.22 10.43
N GLU A 39 -8.50 12.73 10.20
CA GLU A 39 -8.79 11.30 10.21
C GLU A 39 -8.32 10.63 8.92
N LEU A 40 -8.47 11.33 7.79
CA LEU A 40 -7.88 10.93 6.52
C LEU A 40 -6.36 10.78 6.64
N GLU A 41 -5.67 11.77 7.21
CA GLU A 41 -4.22 11.72 7.42
C GLU A 41 -3.82 10.53 8.30
N LYS A 42 -4.56 10.29 9.39
CA LYS A 42 -4.31 9.14 10.28
C LYS A 42 -4.47 7.81 9.53
N LEU A 43 -5.52 7.68 8.71
CA LEU A 43 -5.77 6.49 7.88
C LEU A 43 -4.62 6.26 6.89
N LEU A 44 -4.23 7.29 6.15
CA LEU A 44 -3.16 7.19 5.16
C LEU A 44 -1.79 6.89 5.80
N LYS A 45 -1.49 7.43 6.99
CA LYS A 45 -0.28 7.09 7.75
C LYS A 45 -0.28 5.63 8.19
N ALA A 46 -1.42 5.10 8.64
CA ALA A 46 -1.55 3.70 9.00
C ALA A 46 -1.33 2.79 7.79
N TYR A 47 -1.91 3.13 6.63
CA TYR A 47 -1.73 2.40 5.39
C TYR A 47 -0.26 2.44 4.89
N ARG A 48 0.40 3.61 4.96
CA ARG A 48 1.83 3.71 4.66
C ARG A 48 2.67 2.79 5.56
N LYS A 49 2.32 2.68 6.84
CA LYS A 49 3.00 1.78 7.77
C LYS A 49 2.81 0.31 7.37
N SER A 50 1.62 -0.11 6.98
CA SER A 50 1.39 -1.51 6.55
C SER A 50 2.12 -1.86 5.25
N LEU A 51 2.28 -0.90 4.33
CA LEU A 51 3.12 -1.07 3.14
C LEU A 51 4.58 -1.30 3.53
N LEU A 52 5.10 -0.48 4.45
CA LEU A 52 6.47 -0.60 4.92
C LEU A 52 6.71 -1.95 5.65
N GLU A 53 5.77 -2.37 6.51
CA GLU A 53 5.81 -3.68 7.15
C GLU A 53 5.81 -4.83 6.13
N SER A 54 5.04 -4.69 5.04
CA SER A 54 5.03 -5.68 3.97
C SER A 54 6.38 -5.76 3.25
N VAL A 55 6.99 -4.61 2.94
CA VAL A 55 8.35 -4.55 2.35
C VAL A 55 9.36 -5.24 3.26
N HIS A 56 9.38 -4.91 4.55
CA HIS A 56 10.29 -5.56 5.51
C HIS A 56 10.09 -7.07 5.55
N LYS A 57 8.85 -7.54 5.60
CA LYS A 57 8.53 -8.98 5.57
C LYS A 57 9.03 -9.67 4.30
N TYR A 58 8.94 -9.02 3.14
CA TYR A 58 9.46 -9.61 1.90
C TYR A 58 10.98 -9.57 1.82
N ASN A 59 11.62 -8.52 2.33
CA ASN A 59 13.08 -8.47 2.46
C ASN A 59 13.60 -9.61 3.33
N ASP A 60 13.02 -9.83 4.52
CA ASP A 60 13.42 -10.92 5.42
C ASP A 60 13.32 -12.30 4.74
N ARG A 61 12.29 -12.49 3.90
CA ARG A 61 12.09 -13.72 3.13
C ARG A 61 13.14 -13.88 2.02
N ILE A 62 13.50 -12.79 1.34
CA ILE A 62 14.54 -12.78 0.31
C ILE A 62 15.89 -13.11 0.96
N ASP A 63 16.22 -12.47 2.08
CA ASP A 63 17.48 -12.74 2.80
C ASP A 63 17.58 -14.21 3.22
N CYS A 64 16.48 -14.79 3.71
CA CYS A 64 16.42 -16.21 4.05
C CYS A 64 16.59 -17.12 2.82
N LEU A 65 15.97 -16.75 1.68
CA LEU A 65 16.07 -17.50 0.43
C LEU A 65 17.48 -17.44 -0.15
N ASP A 66 18.13 -16.28 -0.10
CA ASP A 66 19.49 -16.07 -0.57
C ASP A 66 20.49 -16.88 0.27
N PHE A 67 20.32 -16.86 1.60
CA PHE A 67 21.11 -17.70 2.49
C PHE A 67 20.94 -19.19 2.18
N LEU A 68 19.69 -19.66 2.04
CA LEU A 68 19.41 -21.06 1.70
C LEU A 68 20.06 -21.45 0.37
N THR A 69 19.92 -20.60 -0.65
CA THR A 69 20.49 -20.85 -1.98
C THR A 69 22.01 -20.89 -1.94
N TYR A 70 22.65 -19.97 -1.20
CA TYR A 70 24.09 -19.99 -0.98
C TYR A 70 24.55 -21.29 -0.30
N THR A 71 23.88 -21.71 0.77
CA THR A 71 24.19 -22.95 1.50
C THR A 71 24.07 -24.18 0.60
N LEU A 72 23.01 -24.27 -0.20
CA LEU A 72 22.80 -25.40 -1.12
C LEU A 72 23.90 -25.46 -2.19
N ARG A 73 24.27 -24.32 -2.79
CA ARG A 73 25.37 -24.23 -3.77
C ARG A 73 26.71 -24.65 -3.17
N LYS A 74 27.00 -24.20 -1.95
CA LYS A 74 28.26 -24.53 -1.25
C LYS A 74 28.37 -26.02 -0.94
N ASN A 75 27.24 -26.69 -0.70
CA ASN A 75 27.19 -28.11 -0.33
C ASN A 75 26.94 -29.05 -1.52
N GLY A 76 26.95 -28.54 -2.77
CA GLY A 76 26.78 -29.34 -3.99
C GLY A 76 25.36 -29.86 -4.23
N GLY A 77 24.35 -29.28 -3.58
CA GLY A 77 22.94 -29.69 -3.71
C GLY A 77 22.24 -29.12 -4.95
N ILE A 78 22.81 -28.08 -5.56
CA ILE A 78 22.43 -27.44 -6.83
C ILE A 78 23.63 -26.67 -7.36
#